data_AF-A0A357CS99-F1
#
_entry.id   AF-A0A357CS99-F1
#
_cell.length_a   1.000
_cell.length_b   1.000
_cell.length_c   1.000
_cell.angle_alpha   90.00
_cell.angle_beta   90.00
_cell.angle_gamma   90.00
#
_symmetry.space_group_name_H-M   'P 1'
#
loop_
_entity.id
_entity.type
_entity.pdbx_description
1 polymer ?
#
loop_
_entity_poly.entity_id
_entity_poly.type
_entity_poly.pdbx_seq_one_letter_code
_entity_poly.pdbx_strand_id
1 'polypeptide(L)' 'LVMEGIKHGLHYLTLEVRSSNLAAQRLYAEFGFVKTGVRPNYYQDNQEDAFIMWKGPM' A
#
# COMPACT_ATOMS: atom_id res chain seq x y z
N LEU A 1 -5.76 12.21 -8.97
CA LEU A 1 -5.42 12.09 -7.54
C LEU A 1 -3.91 12.13 -7.32
N VAL A 2 -3.13 11.13 -7.78
CA VAL A 2 -1.65 11.09 -7.58
C VAL A 2 -0.93 12.31 -8.16
N MET A 3 -1.19 12.64 -9.43
CA MET A 3 -0.60 13.83 -10.08
C MET A 3 -0.95 15.14 -9.38
N GLU A 4 -2.14 15.23 -8.79
CA GLU A 4 -2.54 16.41 -8.02
C GLU A 4 -1.77 16.45 -6.70
N GLY A 5 -1.65 15.32 -6.01
CA GLY A 5 -0.83 15.20 -4.81
C GLY A 5 0.62 15.62 -5.02
N ILE A 6 1.22 15.21 -6.13
CA ILE A 6 2.60 15.60 -6.50
C ILE A 6 2.70 17.12 -6.66
N LYS A 7 1.72 17.77 -7.30
CA LYS A 7 1.69 19.25 -7.41
C LYS A 7 1.61 19.94 -6.05
N HIS A 8 1.03 19.30 -5.04
CA HIS A 8 0.95 19.79 -3.66
C HIS A 8 2.12 19.33 -2.77
N GLY A 9 3.17 18.73 -3.35
CA GLY A 9 4.38 18.33 -2.61
C GLY A 9 4.29 16.96 -1.93
N LEU A 10 3.37 16.07 -2.33
CA LEU A 10 3.40 14.68 -1.89
C LEU A 10 4.54 13.92 -2.58
N HIS A 11 5.51 13.49 -1.79
CA HIS A 11 6.67 12.71 -2.25
C HIS A 11 6.48 11.20 -2.11
N TYR A 12 5.51 10.78 -1.30
CA TYR A 12 5.28 9.38 -0.97
C TYR A 12 3.80 9.04 -1.02
N LEU A 13 3.50 7.80 -1.40
CA LEU A 13 2.18 7.18 -1.26
C LEU A 13 2.29 5.96 -0.36
N THR A 14 1.28 5.71 0.45
CA THR A 14 1.14 4.50 1.25
C THR A 14 -0.23 3.88 1.05
N LEU A 15 -0.30 2.56 1.18
CA LEU A 15 -1.56 1.80 1.21
C LEU A 15 -1.42 0.59 2.15
N GLU A 16 -2.56 0.11 2.61
CA GLU A 16 -2.71 -1.17 3.29
C GLU A 16 -3.44 -2.17 2.39
N VAL A 17 -2.89 -3.37 2.23
CA VAL A 17 -3.50 -4.47 1.45
C VAL A 17 -3.56 -5.75 2.28
N ARG A 18 -4.66 -6.52 2.15
CA ARG A 18 -4.82 -7.84 2.75
C ARG A 18 -3.64 -8.77 2.43
N SER A 19 -3.11 -9.44 3.46
CA SER A 19 -2.00 -10.39 3.32
C SER A 19 -2.34 -11.57 2.40
N SER A 20 -3.61 -11.95 2.30
CA SER A 20 -4.09 -13.01 1.37
C SER A 20 -4.36 -12.52 -0.06
N ASN A 21 -4.50 -11.22 -0.30
CA ASN A 21 -4.86 -10.68 -1.62
C ASN A 21 -3.63 -10.53 -2.54
N LEU A 22 -3.13 -11.68 -3.01
CA LEU A 22 -1.93 -11.74 -3.86
C LEU A 22 -2.09 -10.97 -5.18
N ALA A 23 -3.30 -10.92 -5.75
CA ALA A 23 -3.57 -10.19 -6.98
C ALA A 23 -3.36 -8.69 -6.80
N ALA A 24 -3.93 -8.10 -5.74
CA ALA A 24 -3.74 -6.69 -5.42
C ALA A 24 -2.28 -6.38 -5.05
N GLN A 25 -1.63 -7.25 -4.27
CA GLN A 25 -0.21 -7.09 -3.94
C GLN A 25 0.68 -7.02 -5.18
N ARG A 26 0.46 -7.91 -6.17
CA ARG A 26 1.19 -7.89 -7.44
C ARG A 26 0.90 -6.61 -8.23
N LEU A 27 -0.36 -6.22 -8.33
CA LEU A 27 -0.77 -4.99 -9.01
C LEU A 27 -0.04 -3.78 -8.42
N TYR A 28 -0.05 -3.62 -7.09
CA TYR A 28 0.62 -2.50 -6.44
C TYR A 28 2.14 -2.55 -6.63
N ALA A 29 2.75 -3.73 -6.60
CA ALA A 29 4.16 -3.91 -6.90
C ALA A 29 4.52 -3.46 -8.33
N GLU A 30 3.69 -3.79 -9.34
CA GLU A 30 3.86 -3.31 -10.72
C GLU A 30 3.77 -1.78 -10.83
N PHE A 31 2.97 -1.13 -9.98
CA PHE A 31 2.91 0.33 -9.89
C PHE A 31 4.06 0.97 -9.08
N GLY A 32 5.01 0.17 -8.60
CA GLY A 32 6.21 0.61 -7.88
C GLY A 32 6.03 0.76 -6.37
N PHE A 33 4.99 0.14 -5.78
CA PHE A 33 4.88 0.04 -4.33
C PHE A 33 5.73 -1.11 -3.80
N VAL A 34 6.36 -0.91 -2.65
CA VAL A 34 7.16 -1.92 -1.95
C VAL A 34 6.56 -2.20 -0.58
N LYS A 35 6.53 -3.47 -0.16
CA LYS A 35 6.09 -3.85 1.20
C LYS A 35 7.13 -3.37 2.21
N THR A 36 6.71 -2.56 3.18
CA THR A 36 7.58 -2.01 4.23
C THR A 36 7.20 -2.44 5.63
N GLY A 37 6.02 -3.03 5.82
CA GLY A 37 5.57 -3.47 7.15
C GLY A 37 4.34 -4.35 7.14
N VAL A 38 3.94 -4.78 8.33
CA VAL A 38 2.75 -5.59 8.59
C VAL A 38 1.98 -4.99 9.76
N ARG A 39 0.66 -4.84 9.61
CA ARG A 39 -0.26 -4.54 10.70
C ARG A 39 -1.01 -5.84 11.06
N PRO A 40 -0.73 -6.45 12.21
CA PRO A 40 -1.41 -7.69 12.60
C PRO A 40 -2.89 -7.45 12.88
N ASN A 41 -3.75 -8.38 12.47
CA ASN A 41 -5.21 -8.36 12.70
C ASN A 41 -5.89 -7.04 12.28
N TYR A 42 -5.44 -6.41 11.19
CA TYR A 42 -5.89 -5.08 10.77
C TYR A 42 -7.33 -5.09 10.24
N TYR A 43 -7.68 -6.09 9.43
CA TYR A 43 -9.03 -6.23 8.89
C TYR A 43 -9.92 -6.94 9.90
N GLN A 44 -10.90 -6.21 10.45
CA GLN A 44 -11.70 -6.68 11.59
C GLN A 44 -12.71 -7.77 11.27
N ASP A 45 -13.09 -7.93 10.00
CA ASP A 45 -14.05 -8.93 9.56
C ASP A 45 -13.54 -10.37 9.70
N ASN A 46 -12.23 -10.58 9.57
CA ASN A 46 -11.60 -11.90 9.65
C ASN A 46 -10.28 -11.92 10.43
N GLN A 47 -9.96 -10.84 11.17
CA GLN A 47 -8.69 -10.64 11.87
C GLN A 47 -7.47 -10.84 10.97
N GLU A 48 -7.58 -10.46 9.70
CA GLU A 48 -6.50 -10.66 8.75
C GLU A 48 -5.48 -9.52 8.82
N ASP A 49 -4.21 -9.89 8.71
CA ASP A 49 -3.09 -8.96 8.62
C ASP A 49 -3.16 -8.11 7.35
N ALA A 50 -2.69 -6.86 7.47
CA ALA A 50 -2.44 -5.99 6.33
C ALA A 50 -0.95 -5.79 6.10
N PHE A 51 -0.53 -5.83 4.84
CA PHE A 51 0.77 -5.33 4.42
C PHE A 51 0.68 -3.84 4.18
N ILE A 52 1.61 -3.09 4.79
CA ILE A 52 1.83 -1.68 4.49
C ILE A 52 2.75 -1.63 3.27
N MET A 53 2.33 -0.97 2.21
CA MET A 53 3.14 -0.78 1.00
C MET A 53 3.34 0.71 0.71
N TRP A 54 4.57 1.08 0.37
CA TRP A 54 4.97 2.46 0.10
C TRP A 54 5.51 2.63 -1.32
N LYS A 55 5.27 3.79 -1.92
CA LYS A 55 5.92 4.23 -3.16
C LYS A 55 6.55 5.60 -2.93
N GLY A 56 7.83 5.73 -3.30
CA GLY A 56 8.52 7.01 -3.36
C GLY A 56 10.04 6.88 -3.19
N PRO A 57 10.79 7.99 -3.34
CA PRO A 57 10.27 9.32 -3.71
C PRO A 57 9.73 9.34 -5.16
N MET A 58 8.62 10.05 -5.37
CA MET A 58 7.99 10.29 -6.69
C MET A 58 8.54 11.52 -7.39
#